data_AF-Q4WGM9-F1
#
_entry.id   AF-Q4WGM9-F1
#
_cell.length_a   1.000
_cell.length_b   1.000
_cell.length_c   1.000
_cell.angle_alpha   90.00
_cell.angle_beta   90.00
_cell.angle_gamma   90.00
#
_symmetry.space_group_name_H-M   'P 1'
#
loop_
_entity.id
_entity.type
_entity.pdbx_description
1 polymer ?
#
loop_
_entity_poly.entity_id
_entity_poly.type
_entity_poly.pdbx_seq_one_letter_code
_entity_poly.pdbx_strand_id
1 'polypeptide(L)'
;MIASAEAKERPPFSACTGDEVEMVTEGGEIAFVHRMIEESLHLRKRVVWYTSMLGKLSSVSAIVEKLMEYGNNNYAVTEFVQGSKTKRWAVAWSWTDLRPSMKVARGIPGFPKHLLPFPSEFMFEIMNQSIDEISDKIDKELSSLRIHWTWRKNLATGVGFAMENVWSRQARRKLQNSAGAADMMEIEEDGAALAFKVQLKQDRLDEKSVRVVVRWLKGLDSVLFESFCGMLKRKVEGR
;
A
#
# COMPACT_ATOMS: atom_id res chain seq x y z
N MET A 1 -16.86 24.67 16.22
CA MET A 1 -15.98 25.40 15.27
C MET A 1 -14.90 26.23 15.97
N ILE A 2 -15.25 27.03 16.99
CA ILE A 2 -14.37 28.00 17.67
C ILE A 2 -13.01 27.41 18.05
N ALA A 3 -12.96 26.32 18.83
CA ALA A 3 -11.70 25.69 19.25
C ALA A 3 -10.79 25.19 18.09
N SER A 4 -11.39 24.79 16.96
CA SER A 4 -10.60 24.37 15.78
C SER A 4 -10.17 25.53 14.90
N ALA A 5 -10.88 26.66 14.95
CA ALA A 5 -10.46 27.91 14.34
C ALA A 5 -9.35 28.58 15.16
N GLU A 6 -9.45 28.57 16.49
CA GLU A 6 -8.42 29.07 17.42
C GLU A 6 -7.09 28.33 17.30
N ALA A 7 -7.13 27.03 17.00
CA ALA A 7 -5.94 26.23 16.76
C ALA A 7 -5.23 26.53 15.42
N LYS A 8 -5.78 27.41 14.57
CA LYS A 8 -5.16 27.82 13.30
C LYS A 8 -4.50 29.18 13.47
N GLU A 9 -3.27 29.32 12.97
CA GLU A 9 -2.53 30.57 13.05
C GLU A 9 -3.17 31.74 12.28
N ARG A 10 -4.06 31.46 11.33
CA ARG A 10 -4.67 32.47 10.46
C ARG A 10 -6.16 32.21 10.26
N PRO A 11 -6.98 33.28 10.18
CA PRO A 11 -8.37 33.14 9.83
C PRO A 11 -8.53 32.60 8.39
N PRO A 12 -9.69 32.00 8.07
CA PRO A 12 -9.98 31.54 6.71
C PRO A 12 -10.00 32.71 5.73
N PHE A 13 -9.54 32.48 4.50
CA PHE A 13 -9.48 33.51 3.44
C PHE A 13 -10.85 33.81 2.79
N SER A 14 -11.78 32.86 2.85
CA SER A 14 -13.13 33.00 2.33
C SER A 14 -14.12 33.08 3.47
N ALA A 15 -15.21 33.83 3.27
CA ALA A 15 -16.37 33.76 4.15
C ALA A 15 -16.88 32.31 4.18
N CYS A 16 -17.14 31.79 5.38
CA CYS A 16 -17.71 30.47 5.55
C CYS A 16 -19.23 30.62 5.47
N THR A 17 -19.83 30.05 4.43
CA THR A 17 -21.28 30.12 4.17
C THR A 17 -21.99 28.80 4.51
N GLY A 18 -21.32 27.91 5.23
CA GLY A 18 -21.92 26.63 5.63
C GLY A 18 -22.90 26.82 6.77
N ASP A 19 -23.85 25.90 6.89
CA ASP A 19 -24.78 25.88 8.01
C ASP A 19 -24.13 25.27 9.26
N GLU A 20 -24.66 25.55 10.45
CA GLU A 20 -24.10 25.01 11.70
C GLU A 20 -24.01 23.48 11.69
N VAL A 21 -25.02 22.81 11.12
CA VAL A 21 -25.06 21.35 10.97
C VAL A 21 -24.00 20.80 10.02
N GLU A 22 -23.46 21.62 9.12
CA GLU A 22 -22.38 21.26 8.21
C GLU A 22 -20.99 21.55 8.81
N MET A 23 -20.92 22.56 9.69
CA MET A 23 -19.66 23.10 10.20
C MET A 23 -19.30 22.63 11.62
N VAL A 24 -20.28 22.15 12.37
CA VAL A 24 -20.14 21.81 13.79
C VAL A 24 -20.67 20.41 14.03
N THR A 25 -19.86 19.64 14.74
CA THR A 25 -20.22 18.34 15.28
C THR A 25 -19.67 18.27 16.70
N GLU A 26 -20.38 17.59 17.58
CA GLU A 26 -19.91 17.27 18.91
C GLU A 26 -18.57 16.52 18.82
N GLY A 27 -17.61 16.92 19.66
CA GLY A 27 -16.23 16.41 19.68
C GLY A 27 -15.37 16.80 18.46
N GLY A 28 -15.88 17.60 17.53
CA GLY A 28 -15.16 18.09 16.35
C GLY A 28 -14.81 16.99 15.34
N GLU A 29 -13.90 17.30 14.41
CA GLU A 29 -13.55 16.40 13.30
C GLU A 29 -12.98 15.05 13.78
N ILE A 30 -12.31 15.02 14.93
CA ILE A 30 -11.76 13.78 15.49
C ILE A 30 -12.88 12.83 15.91
N ALA A 31 -13.83 13.30 16.74
CA ALA A 31 -14.94 12.47 17.17
C ALA A 31 -15.83 12.03 16.00
N PHE A 32 -16.03 12.91 15.02
CA PHE A 32 -16.77 12.58 13.80
C PHE A 32 -16.12 11.41 13.04
N VAL A 33 -14.83 11.49 12.75
CA VAL A 33 -14.13 10.43 12.01
C VAL A 33 -13.94 9.17 12.85
N HIS A 34 -13.80 9.30 14.18
CA HIS A 34 -13.79 8.15 15.08
C HIS A 34 -15.12 7.38 15.01
N ARG A 35 -16.28 8.05 15.03
CA ARG A 35 -17.57 7.39 14.81
C ARG A 35 -17.62 6.67 13.45
N MET A 36 -17.11 7.29 12.38
CA MET A 36 -17.02 6.62 11.07
C MET A 36 -16.16 5.34 11.12
N ILE A 37 -15.07 5.34 11.89
CA ILE A 37 -14.24 4.15 12.09
C ILE A 37 -15.04 3.07 12.81
N GLU A 38 -15.77 3.41 13.87
CA GLU A 38 -16.61 2.46 14.62
C GLU A 38 -17.73 1.88 13.76
N GLU A 39 -18.41 2.70 12.95
CA GLU A 39 -19.41 2.25 11.99
C GLU A 39 -18.79 1.32 10.93
N SER A 40 -17.58 1.64 10.47
CA SER A 40 -16.87 0.82 9.48
C SER A 40 -16.50 -0.57 10.01
N LEU A 41 -16.42 -0.79 11.33
CA LEU A 41 -16.24 -2.12 11.93
C LEU A 41 -17.45 -3.04 11.72
N HIS A 42 -18.64 -2.48 11.44
CA HIS A 42 -19.87 -3.22 11.18
C HIS A 42 -20.06 -3.47 9.67
N LEU A 43 -19.71 -2.48 8.85
CA LEU A 43 -19.81 -2.58 7.38
C LEU A 43 -18.66 -3.41 6.79
N ARG A 44 -17.46 -3.32 7.36
CA ARG A 44 -16.24 -4.06 6.97
C ARG A 44 -15.98 -3.95 5.47
N LYS A 45 -16.01 -5.09 4.78
CA LYS A 45 -15.68 -5.26 3.36
C LYS A 45 -16.81 -4.86 2.40
N ARG A 46 -17.98 -4.46 2.92
CA ARG A 46 -19.08 -3.89 2.10
C ARG A 46 -18.70 -2.58 1.43
N VAL A 47 -17.74 -1.86 2.01
CA VAL A 47 -17.10 -0.70 1.40
C VAL A 47 -15.61 -0.99 1.31
N VAL A 48 -15.03 -0.81 0.13
CA VAL A 48 -13.60 -1.10 -0.08
C VAL A 48 -12.74 -0.05 0.62
N TRP A 49 -13.07 1.23 0.48
CA TRP A 49 -12.35 2.34 1.13
C TRP A 49 -13.32 3.32 1.77
N TYR A 50 -13.09 3.60 3.04
CA TYR A 50 -13.69 4.71 3.76
C TYR A 50 -12.71 5.88 3.72
N THR A 51 -13.20 7.10 3.60
CA THR A 51 -12.35 8.29 3.49
C THR A 51 -12.94 9.45 4.28
N SER A 52 -12.08 10.33 4.79
CA SER A 52 -12.49 11.62 5.33
C SER A 52 -11.41 12.67 5.12
N MET A 53 -11.84 13.90 4.86
CA MET A 53 -10.97 15.06 4.76
C MET A 53 -10.88 15.76 6.11
N LEU A 54 -9.68 16.12 6.51
CA LEU A 54 -9.35 16.73 7.80
C LEU A 54 -8.78 18.14 7.60
N GLY A 55 -9.17 19.03 8.51
CA GLY A 55 -8.78 20.43 8.52
C GLY A 55 -7.47 20.71 9.27
N LYS A 56 -6.99 19.75 10.07
CA LYS A 56 -5.79 19.86 10.91
C LYS A 56 -4.90 18.62 10.77
N LEU A 57 -3.59 18.82 10.65
CA LEU A 57 -2.62 17.71 10.61
C LEU A 57 -2.62 16.89 11.91
N SER A 58 -2.79 17.54 13.07
CA SER A 58 -2.87 16.85 14.37
C SER A 58 -4.05 15.89 14.46
N SER A 59 -5.16 16.19 13.76
CA SER A 59 -6.29 15.28 13.67
C SER A 59 -5.96 14.03 12.86
N VAL A 60 -5.11 14.12 11.84
CA VAL A 60 -4.64 12.94 11.09
C VAL A 60 -3.90 11.98 12.03
N SER A 61 -3.00 12.49 12.86
CA SER A 61 -2.26 11.66 13.82
C SER A 61 -3.18 10.92 14.79
N ALA A 62 -4.12 11.64 15.41
CA ALA A 62 -5.09 11.04 16.34
C ALA A 62 -5.97 9.97 15.68
N ILE A 63 -6.38 10.19 14.43
CA ILE A 63 -7.20 9.21 13.69
C ILE A 63 -6.37 7.98 13.30
N VAL A 64 -5.11 8.15 12.89
CA VAL A 64 -4.22 7.02 12.61
C VAL A 64 -3.98 6.18 13.86
N GLU A 65 -3.74 6.80 15.02
CA GLU A 65 -3.59 6.09 16.29
C GLU A 65 -4.85 5.26 16.60
N LYS A 66 -6.04 5.82 16.41
CA LYS A 66 -7.30 5.07 16.56
C LYS A 66 -7.41 3.89 15.60
N LEU A 67 -7.06 4.06 14.33
CA LEU A 67 -7.04 2.95 13.37
C LEU A 67 -6.10 1.83 13.84
N MET A 68 -4.92 2.18 14.35
CA MET A 68 -3.96 1.22 14.89
C MET A 68 -4.48 0.52 16.16
N GLU A 69 -5.16 1.22 17.06
CA GLU A 69 -5.83 0.64 18.24
C GLU A 69 -6.86 -0.42 17.85
N TYR A 70 -7.63 -0.19 16.78
CA TYR A 70 -8.57 -1.17 16.24
C TYR A 70 -7.91 -2.25 15.36
N GLY A 71 -6.58 -2.31 15.32
CA GLY A 71 -5.82 -3.30 14.56
C GLY A 71 -5.87 -3.10 13.04
N ASN A 72 -6.25 -1.91 12.56
CA ASN A 72 -6.24 -1.59 11.14
C ASN A 72 -4.83 -1.14 10.70
N ASN A 73 -4.21 -1.92 9.82
CA ASN A 73 -2.91 -1.59 9.22
C ASN A 73 -3.02 -1.26 7.71
N ASN A 74 -4.23 -1.05 7.20
CA ASN A 74 -4.51 -0.79 5.79
C ASN A 74 -5.18 0.57 5.62
N TYR A 75 -4.37 1.61 5.76
CA TYR A 75 -4.80 3.00 5.66
C TYR A 75 -3.85 3.83 4.77
N ALA A 76 -4.29 5.03 4.43
CA ALA A 76 -3.59 5.99 3.61
C ALA A 76 -3.75 7.38 4.20
N VAL A 77 -2.69 8.19 4.13
CA VAL A 77 -2.70 9.59 4.52
C VAL A 77 -2.08 10.44 3.42
N THR A 78 -2.72 11.55 3.07
CA THR A 78 -2.22 12.48 2.04
C THR A 78 -2.52 13.92 2.40
N GLU A 79 -1.78 14.86 1.80
CA GLU A 79 -2.12 16.29 1.85
C GLU A 79 -2.71 16.75 0.51
N PHE A 80 -3.63 17.71 0.59
CA PHE A 80 -4.15 18.49 -0.52
C PHE A 80 -3.66 19.93 -0.35
N VAL A 81 -2.90 20.42 -1.33
CA VAL A 81 -2.33 21.76 -1.32
C VAL A 81 -2.98 22.57 -2.43
N GLN A 82 -3.78 23.56 -2.07
CA GLN A 82 -4.43 24.47 -3.01
C GLN A 82 -3.87 25.89 -2.82
N GLY A 83 -3.15 26.36 -3.83
CA GLY A 83 -2.39 27.61 -3.74
C GLY A 83 -1.24 27.52 -2.73
N SER A 84 -0.83 28.65 -2.17
CA SER A 84 0.33 28.73 -1.28
C SER A 84 0.02 28.62 0.21
N LYS A 85 -1.27 28.61 0.60
CA LYS A 85 -1.67 28.76 2.01
C LYS A 85 -2.70 27.74 2.51
N THR A 86 -3.58 27.24 1.64
CA THR A 86 -4.64 26.31 2.08
C THR A 86 -4.16 24.88 1.94
N LYS A 87 -3.90 24.25 3.09
CA LYS A 87 -3.69 22.81 3.19
C LYS A 87 -4.91 22.14 3.79
N ARG A 88 -5.24 20.97 3.26
CA ARG A 88 -6.14 19.98 3.86
C ARG A 88 -5.43 18.64 3.86
N TRP A 89 -5.89 17.74 4.71
CA TRP A 89 -5.39 16.38 4.74
C TRP A 89 -6.53 15.43 4.46
N ALA A 90 -6.21 14.23 4.03
CA ALA A 90 -7.17 13.15 3.95
C ALA A 90 -6.60 11.91 4.61
N VAL A 91 -7.49 11.18 5.27
CA VAL A 91 -7.27 9.83 5.74
C VAL A 91 -8.21 8.90 4.99
N ALA A 92 -7.71 7.72 4.64
CA ALA A 92 -8.51 6.64 4.09
C ALA A 92 -8.14 5.33 4.77
N TRP A 93 -9.10 4.43 4.95
CA TRP A 93 -8.86 3.10 5.52
C TRP A 93 -9.70 2.03 4.84
N SER A 94 -9.21 0.80 4.88
CA SER A 94 -9.87 -0.38 4.32
C SER A 94 -9.84 -1.54 5.31
N TRP A 95 -10.93 -2.32 5.33
CA TRP A 95 -10.99 -3.62 6.00
C TRP A 95 -10.79 -4.80 5.04
N THR A 96 -10.49 -4.49 3.78
CA THR A 96 -10.08 -5.47 2.77
C THR A 96 -8.57 -5.63 2.79
N ASP A 97 -8.07 -6.55 1.98
CA ASP A 97 -6.64 -6.81 1.79
C ASP A 97 -6.04 -6.08 0.59
N LEU A 98 -6.82 -5.28 -0.14
CA LEU A 98 -6.34 -4.47 -1.25
C LEU A 98 -5.48 -3.31 -0.75
N ARG A 99 -4.32 -3.13 -1.34
CA ARG A 99 -3.33 -2.12 -0.92
C ARG A 99 -3.30 -0.92 -1.87
N PRO A 100 -3.33 0.31 -1.34
CA PRO A 100 -3.13 1.50 -2.15
C PRO A 100 -1.66 1.60 -2.60
N SER A 101 -1.39 2.39 -3.64
CA SER A 101 0.00 2.67 -4.03
C SER A 101 0.71 3.47 -2.94
N MET A 102 2.04 3.34 -2.86
CA MET A 102 2.81 4.05 -1.84
C MET A 102 2.66 5.57 -1.98
N LYS A 103 2.59 6.07 -3.23
CA LYS A 103 2.36 7.49 -3.54
C LYS A 103 1.07 8.03 -2.93
N VAL A 104 0.00 7.23 -2.91
CA VAL A 104 -1.29 7.62 -2.32
C VAL A 104 -1.29 7.44 -0.81
N ALA A 105 -0.68 6.36 -0.32
CA ALA A 105 -0.74 5.96 1.08
C ALA A 105 0.12 6.82 2.03
N ARG A 106 1.20 7.41 1.50
CA ARG A 106 2.24 8.11 2.27
C ARG A 106 2.48 9.51 1.69
N GLY A 107 1.39 10.22 1.40
CA GLY A 107 1.38 11.48 0.66
C GLY A 107 1.62 12.74 1.49
N ILE A 108 1.84 12.64 2.82
CA ILE A 108 2.12 13.80 3.69
C ILE A 108 3.64 13.93 3.88
N PRO A 109 4.28 15.01 3.38
CA PRO A 109 5.70 15.26 3.60
C PRO A 109 6.03 15.45 5.08
N GLY A 110 7.09 14.81 5.56
CA GLY A 110 7.57 14.96 6.94
C GLY A 110 6.68 14.34 8.03
N PHE A 111 5.65 13.56 7.66
CA PHE A 111 4.79 12.90 8.63
C PHE A 111 5.56 11.86 9.47
N PRO A 112 5.26 11.68 10.77
CA PRO A 112 5.98 10.75 11.63
C PRO A 112 5.98 9.33 11.06
N LYS A 113 7.17 8.72 10.94
CA LYS A 113 7.33 7.42 10.28
C LYS A 113 6.53 6.29 10.93
N HIS A 114 6.35 6.33 12.24
CA HIS A 114 5.59 5.33 13.00
C HIS A 114 4.07 5.43 12.77
N LEU A 115 3.58 6.56 12.26
CA LEU A 115 2.18 6.77 11.87
C LEU A 115 1.96 6.52 10.37
N LEU A 116 3.02 6.29 9.59
CA LEU A 116 2.85 5.94 8.19
C LEU A 116 2.49 4.46 8.05
N PRO A 117 1.58 4.10 7.12
CA PRO A 117 1.30 2.71 6.84
C PRO A 117 2.56 2.01 6.32
N PHE A 118 2.59 0.68 6.47
CA PHE A 118 3.68 -0.16 5.94
C PHE A 118 3.88 0.13 4.44
N PRO A 119 5.13 0.24 3.93
CA PRO A 119 5.38 0.55 2.52
C PRO A 119 4.84 -0.55 1.59
N SER A 120 3.87 -0.22 0.74
CA SER A 120 3.34 -1.15 -0.28
C SER A 120 4.23 -1.25 -1.53
N GLU A 121 5.43 -0.70 -1.50
CA GLU A 121 6.39 -0.75 -2.61
C GLU A 121 7.80 -1.02 -2.07
N PHE A 122 8.51 -1.94 -2.71
CA PHE A 122 9.92 -2.25 -2.49
C PHE A 122 10.69 -2.01 -3.78
N MET A 123 11.83 -1.34 -3.69
CA MET A 123 12.61 -0.95 -4.86
C MET A 123 14.08 -1.30 -4.66
N PHE A 124 14.72 -1.76 -5.73
CA PHE A 124 16.16 -1.97 -5.79
C PHE A 124 16.66 -1.74 -7.23
N GLU A 125 17.94 -1.43 -7.37
CA GLU A 125 18.56 -1.12 -8.64
C GLU A 125 19.59 -2.20 -8.98
N ILE A 126 19.62 -2.57 -10.26
CA ILE A 126 20.58 -3.50 -10.83
C ILE A 126 21.45 -2.73 -11.80
N MET A 127 22.77 -2.83 -11.62
CA MET A 127 23.76 -2.13 -12.43
C MET A 127 24.31 -3.05 -13.52
N ASN A 128 24.67 -2.45 -14.66
CA ASN A 128 25.43 -3.08 -15.75
C ASN A 128 24.76 -4.35 -16.33
N GLN A 129 23.43 -4.42 -16.32
CA GLN A 129 22.65 -5.45 -17.00
C GLN A 129 21.53 -4.79 -17.78
N SER A 130 21.23 -5.33 -18.96
CA SER A 130 20.16 -4.78 -19.79
C SER A 130 18.78 -5.04 -19.15
N ILE A 131 17.81 -4.17 -19.45
CA ILE A 131 16.43 -4.37 -19.01
C ILE A 131 15.85 -5.69 -19.52
N ASP A 132 16.27 -6.14 -20.70
CA ASP A 132 15.85 -7.42 -21.30
C ASP A 132 16.42 -8.62 -20.53
N GLU A 133 17.70 -8.60 -20.18
CA GLU A 133 18.32 -9.65 -19.36
C GLU A 133 17.63 -9.79 -17.99
N ILE A 134 17.34 -8.67 -17.35
CA ILE A 134 16.64 -8.66 -16.05
C ILE A 134 15.19 -9.13 -16.23
N SER A 135 14.52 -8.71 -17.31
CA SER A 135 13.16 -9.16 -17.64
C SER A 135 13.12 -10.68 -17.76
N ASP A 136 14.01 -11.26 -18.56
CA ASP A 136 14.05 -12.70 -18.80
C ASP A 136 14.41 -13.48 -17.52
N LYS A 137 15.29 -12.95 -16.67
CA LYS A 137 15.59 -13.54 -15.35
C LYS A 137 14.38 -13.55 -14.43
N ILE A 138 13.68 -12.42 -14.29
CA ILE A 138 12.49 -12.31 -13.43
C ILE A 138 11.40 -13.26 -13.92
N ASP A 139 11.12 -13.23 -15.22
CA ASP A 139 10.06 -14.04 -15.80
C ASP A 139 10.34 -15.54 -15.64
N LYS A 140 11.58 -15.96 -15.91
CA LYS A 140 12.02 -17.36 -15.70
C LYS A 140 11.89 -17.79 -14.24
N GLU A 141 12.37 -16.97 -13.30
CA GLU A 141 12.34 -17.31 -11.87
C GLU A 141 10.89 -17.38 -11.35
N LEU A 142 10.05 -16.41 -11.68
CA LEU A 142 8.66 -16.38 -11.21
C LEU A 142 7.78 -17.43 -11.89
N SER A 143 8.00 -17.73 -13.17
CA SER A 143 7.32 -18.83 -13.87
C SER A 143 7.67 -20.22 -13.31
N SER A 144 8.80 -20.34 -12.61
CA SER A 144 9.19 -21.61 -11.96
C SER A 144 8.52 -21.85 -10.61
N LEU A 145 7.86 -20.83 -10.04
CA LEU A 145 7.17 -20.92 -8.76
C LEU A 145 5.73 -21.40 -8.96
N ARG A 146 5.17 -22.06 -7.93
CA ARG A 146 3.74 -22.43 -7.90
C ARG A 146 2.88 -21.21 -7.54
N ILE A 147 2.83 -20.23 -8.44
CA ILE A 147 2.05 -18.99 -8.36
C ILE A 147 1.30 -18.78 -9.68
N HIS A 148 0.25 -17.98 -9.68
CA HIS A 148 -0.27 -17.42 -10.92
C HIS A 148 0.66 -16.26 -11.29
N TRP A 149 1.22 -16.27 -12.50
CA TRP A 149 2.14 -15.24 -12.96
C TRP A 149 1.87 -14.92 -14.42
N THR A 150 1.64 -13.63 -14.69
CA THR A 150 1.48 -13.11 -16.05
C THR A 150 2.49 -11.99 -16.28
N TRP A 151 3.43 -12.21 -17.21
CA TRP A 151 4.43 -11.22 -17.62
C TRP A 151 4.09 -10.62 -18.98
N ARG A 152 4.24 -9.29 -19.09
CA ARG A 152 4.10 -8.53 -20.33
C ARG A 152 5.46 -7.91 -20.68
N LYS A 153 6.23 -8.62 -21.51
CA LYS A 153 7.60 -8.23 -21.89
C LYS A 153 7.67 -6.82 -22.50
N ASN A 154 6.71 -6.45 -23.34
CA ASN A 154 6.62 -5.11 -23.95
C ASN A 154 6.44 -3.97 -22.93
N LEU A 155 5.91 -4.26 -21.74
CA LEU A 155 5.73 -3.28 -20.66
C LEU A 155 6.75 -3.45 -19.53
N ALA A 156 7.66 -4.43 -19.67
CA ALA A 156 8.55 -4.91 -18.62
C ALA A 156 7.85 -5.00 -17.25
N THR A 157 6.63 -5.57 -17.27
CA THR A 157 5.70 -5.57 -16.14
C THR A 157 5.01 -6.92 -16.04
N GLY A 158 4.86 -7.44 -14.83
CA GLY A 158 3.99 -8.59 -14.57
C GLY A 158 3.27 -8.50 -13.25
N VAL A 159 2.24 -9.32 -13.15
CA VAL A 159 1.38 -9.45 -11.98
C VAL A 159 1.36 -10.90 -11.57
N GLY A 160 1.49 -11.14 -10.27
CA GLY A 160 1.44 -12.49 -9.72
C GLY A 160 0.60 -12.60 -8.47
N PHE A 161 0.08 -13.80 -8.24
CA PHE A 161 -0.75 -14.18 -7.11
C PHE A 161 -0.22 -15.47 -6.48
N ALA A 162 0.00 -15.43 -5.17
CA ALA A 162 0.45 -16.57 -4.39
C ALA A 162 -0.54 -16.86 -3.26
N MET A 163 -0.98 -18.12 -3.17
CA MET A 163 -1.88 -18.59 -2.10
C MET A 163 -1.15 -18.73 -0.76
N GLU A 164 0.17 -18.96 -0.80
CA GLU A 164 1.03 -19.08 0.37
C GLU A 164 2.50 -18.80 0.00
N ASN A 165 3.41 -18.89 0.96
CA ASN A 165 4.85 -18.82 0.70
C ASN A 165 5.32 -20.08 -0.05
N VAL A 166 5.73 -19.91 -1.32
CA VAL A 166 6.23 -21.00 -2.17
C VAL A 166 7.71 -20.87 -2.56
N TRP A 167 8.39 -19.82 -2.09
CA TRP A 167 9.75 -19.47 -2.53
C TRP A 167 10.82 -19.66 -1.45
N SER A 168 10.45 -19.69 -0.18
CA SER A 168 11.40 -19.90 0.92
C SER A 168 12.05 -21.29 0.85
N ARG A 169 13.21 -21.46 1.51
CA ARG A 169 13.88 -22.77 1.61
C ARG A 169 12.98 -23.80 2.29
N GLN A 170 12.26 -23.39 3.33
CA GLN A 170 11.32 -24.25 4.05
C GLN A 170 10.14 -24.66 3.16
N ALA A 171 9.56 -23.72 2.42
CA ALA A 171 8.47 -23.99 1.48
C ALA A 171 8.87 -25.00 0.41
N ARG A 172 10.05 -24.81 -0.21
CA ARG A 172 10.57 -25.73 -1.24
C ARG A 172 10.83 -27.14 -0.70
N ARG A 173 11.35 -27.27 0.53
CA ARG A 173 11.52 -28.58 1.19
C ARG A 173 10.19 -29.26 1.47
N LYS A 174 9.17 -28.52 1.93
CA LYS A 174 7.81 -29.05 2.15
C LYS A 174 7.23 -29.59 0.84
N LEU A 175 7.40 -28.87 -0.27
CA LEU A 175 6.90 -29.28 -1.58
C LEU A 175 7.52 -30.61 -2.07
N GLN A 176 8.83 -30.80 -1.86
CA GLN A 176 9.53 -32.04 -2.22
C GLN A 176 9.05 -33.25 -1.41
N ASN A 177 8.66 -33.04 -0.15
CA ASN A 177 8.18 -34.10 0.73
C ASN A 177 6.69 -34.43 0.51
N SER A 178 5.90 -33.51 -0.06
CA SER A 178 4.46 -33.66 -0.30
C SER A 178 4.12 -34.11 -1.74
N ALA A 179 5.08 -34.71 -2.45
CA ALA A 179 5.05 -34.96 -3.90
C ALA A 179 3.99 -35.97 -4.41
N GLY A 180 2.87 -36.16 -3.71
CA GLY A 180 1.83 -37.11 -4.11
C GLY A 180 0.37 -36.76 -3.78
N ALA A 181 0.04 -35.58 -3.26
CA ALA A 181 -1.34 -35.33 -2.78
C ALA A 181 -1.91 -33.91 -2.92
N ALA A 182 -1.28 -33.00 -3.66
CA ALA A 182 -1.82 -31.66 -3.85
C ALA A 182 -2.07 -31.40 -5.34
N ASP A 183 -3.18 -31.98 -5.81
CA ASP A 183 -3.86 -31.62 -7.05
C ASP A 183 -3.90 -30.10 -7.25
N MET A 184 -4.02 -29.68 -8.51
CA MET A 184 -4.00 -28.28 -8.95
C MET A 184 -5.18 -27.50 -8.35
N MET A 185 -5.09 -27.08 -7.08
CA MET A 185 -5.93 -25.97 -6.60
C MET A 185 -5.70 -24.79 -7.55
N GLU A 186 -6.75 -24.40 -8.25
CA GLU A 186 -6.74 -23.20 -9.08
C GLU A 186 -6.34 -22.01 -8.22
N ILE A 187 -5.40 -21.22 -8.73
CA ILE A 187 -4.94 -20.03 -8.02
C ILE A 187 -5.97 -18.94 -8.30
N GLU A 188 -6.91 -18.79 -7.38
CA GLU A 188 -7.93 -17.75 -7.43
C GLU A 188 -7.35 -16.41 -6.96
N GLU A 189 -7.50 -15.36 -7.77
CA GLU A 189 -7.01 -14.01 -7.44
C GLU A 189 -7.57 -13.48 -6.11
N ASP A 190 -8.85 -13.78 -5.84
CA ASP A 190 -9.56 -13.31 -4.65
C ASP A 190 -9.08 -13.99 -3.35
N GLY A 191 -8.62 -15.24 -3.44
CA GLY A 191 -8.11 -16.03 -2.32
C GLY A 191 -6.62 -15.84 -2.04
N ALA A 192 -5.90 -15.11 -2.89
CA ALA A 192 -4.45 -14.98 -2.80
C ALA A 192 -4.00 -14.32 -1.49
N ALA A 193 -3.09 -14.97 -0.77
CA ALA A 193 -2.43 -14.41 0.42
C ALA A 193 -1.51 -13.24 0.07
N LEU A 194 -0.95 -13.25 -1.14
CA LEU A 194 -0.15 -12.16 -1.70
C LEU A 194 -0.47 -11.97 -3.19
N ALA A 195 -0.89 -10.77 -3.58
CA ALA A 195 -0.81 -10.32 -4.97
C ALA A 195 0.21 -9.20 -5.09
N PHE A 196 1.00 -9.24 -6.15
CA PHE A 196 2.09 -8.29 -6.39
C PHE A 196 2.20 -7.91 -7.86
N LYS A 197 2.78 -6.73 -8.11
CA LYS A 197 3.21 -6.29 -9.42
C LYS A 197 4.70 -6.08 -9.41
N VAL A 198 5.41 -6.63 -10.39
CA VAL A 198 6.82 -6.32 -10.66
C VAL A 198 6.87 -5.46 -11.91
N GLN A 199 7.62 -4.37 -11.86
CA GLN A 199 7.85 -3.49 -13.00
C GLN A 199 9.31 -3.07 -13.05
N LEU A 200 9.91 -3.19 -14.24
CA LEU A 200 11.23 -2.64 -14.53
C LEU A 200 11.11 -1.25 -15.11
N LYS A 201 12.03 -0.38 -14.71
CA LYS A 201 12.16 0.98 -15.22
C LYS A 201 13.63 1.24 -15.47
N GLN A 202 13.97 1.67 -16.67
CA GLN A 202 15.29 2.18 -17.02
C GLN A 202 15.15 3.67 -17.25
N ASP A 203 16.02 4.47 -16.62
CA ASP A 203 16.05 5.90 -16.90
C ASP A 203 16.69 6.11 -18.28
N ARG A 204 16.15 7.03 -19.07
CA ARG A 204 16.72 7.37 -20.38
C ARG A 204 18.09 8.02 -20.26
N LEU A 205 18.38 8.64 -19.11
CA LEU A 205 19.64 9.33 -18.85
C LEU A 205 20.68 8.41 -18.19
N ASP A 206 20.25 7.28 -17.61
CA ASP A 206 21.11 6.30 -16.96
C ASP A 206 20.82 4.90 -17.52
N GLU A 207 21.37 4.63 -18.70
CA GLU A 207 21.24 3.34 -19.36
C GLU A 207 21.95 2.21 -18.59
N LYS A 208 22.77 2.53 -17.58
CA LYS A 208 23.54 1.54 -16.81
C LYS A 208 22.78 1.00 -15.61
N SER A 209 21.67 1.60 -15.22
CA SER A 209 20.86 1.16 -14.09
C SER A 209 19.44 0.80 -14.51
N VAL A 210 18.97 -0.35 -14.01
CA VAL A 210 17.58 -0.77 -14.15
C VAL A 210 16.97 -0.86 -12.75
N ARG A 211 15.92 -0.07 -12.52
CA ARG A 211 15.16 -0.09 -11.28
C ARG A 211 14.08 -1.15 -11.35
N VAL A 212 14.12 -2.07 -10.40
CA VAL A 212 13.05 -3.05 -10.15
C VAL A 212 12.11 -2.47 -9.09
N VAL A 213 10.83 -2.36 -9.41
CA VAL A 213 9.77 -1.92 -8.49
C VAL A 213 8.83 -3.09 -8.25
N VAL A 214 8.75 -3.52 -7.00
CA VAL A 214 7.80 -4.55 -6.53
C VAL A 214 6.72 -3.85 -5.73
N ARG A 215 5.47 -3.92 -6.20
CA ARG A 215 4.30 -3.32 -5.54
C ARG A 215 3.43 -4.41 -4.92
N TRP A 216 3.12 -4.26 -3.65
CA TRP A 216 2.11 -5.04 -2.93
C TRP A 216 0.71 -4.59 -3.36
N LEU A 217 -0.05 -5.48 -4.01
CA LEU A 217 -1.41 -5.20 -4.49
C LEU A 217 -2.48 -5.72 -3.53
N LYS A 218 -2.27 -6.92 -2.98
CA LYS A 218 -3.22 -7.60 -2.10
C LYS A 218 -2.48 -8.40 -1.02
N GLY A 219 -2.99 -8.39 0.20
CA GLY A 219 -2.54 -9.22 1.32
C GLY A 219 -2.45 -8.44 2.63
N LEU A 220 -2.42 -9.18 3.74
CA LEU A 220 -2.33 -8.61 5.10
C LEU A 220 -1.00 -8.88 5.79
N ASP A 221 -0.24 -9.87 5.33
CA ASP A 221 1.03 -10.28 5.92
C ASP A 221 2.22 -9.52 5.29
N SER A 222 2.74 -8.54 6.01
CA SER A 222 3.92 -7.76 5.57
C SER A 222 5.19 -8.61 5.53
N VAL A 223 5.32 -9.60 6.42
CA VAL A 223 6.48 -10.49 6.47
C VAL A 223 6.52 -11.36 5.23
N LEU A 224 5.37 -11.83 4.76
CA LEU A 224 5.26 -12.56 3.49
C LEU A 224 5.71 -11.69 2.30
N PHE A 225 5.26 -10.42 2.23
CA PHE A 225 5.67 -9.48 1.19
C PHE A 225 7.17 -9.16 1.24
N GLU A 226 7.73 -8.89 2.41
CA GLU A 226 9.17 -8.64 2.58
C GLU A 226 10.00 -9.86 2.20
N SER A 227 9.54 -11.06 2.57
CA SER A 227 10.16 -12.33 2.20
C SER A 227 10.20 -12.52 0.69
N PHE A 228 9.09 -12.23 0.00
CA PHE A 228 9.01 -12.25 -1.46
C PHE A 228 10.01 -11.28 -2.08
N CYS A 229 10.00 -10.02 -1.63
CA CYS A 229 10.90 -8.97 -2.12
C CYS A 229 12.38 -9.34 -1.94
N GLY A 230 12.75 -9.86 -0.77
CA GLY A 230 14.11 -10.30 -0.48
C GLY A 230 14.52 -11.53 -1.31
N MET A 231 13.59 -12.43 -1.62
CA MET A 231 13.83 -13.55 -2.52
C MET A 231 14.09 -13.06 -3.95
N LEU A 232 13.19 -12.24 -4.49
CA LEU A 232 13.30 -11.72 -5.86
C LEU A 232 14.60 -10.92 -6.04
N LYS A 233 14.92 -10.03 -5.10
CA LYS A 233 16.16 -9.25 -5.12
C LYS A 233 17.40 -10.14 -5.22
N ARG A 234 17.53 -11.15 -4.34
CA ARG A 234 18.67 -12.08 -4.36
C ARG A 234 18.81 -12.80 -5.70
N LYS A 235 17.69 -13.31 -6.22
CA LYS A 235 17.66 -14.02 -7.50
C LYS A 235 18.09 -13.14 -8.68
N VAL A 236 17.62 -11.91 -8.73
CA VAL A 236 17.97 -10.98 -9.80
C VAL A 236 19.42 -10.49 -9.68
N GLU A 237 19.92 -10.27 -8.45
CA GLU A 237 21.32 -9.91 -8.19
C GLU A 237 22.31 -11.07 -8.43
N GLY A 238 21.83 -12.30 -8.61
CA GLY A 238 22.68 -13.48 -8.78
C GLY A 238 23.34 -13.97 -7.47
N ARG A 239 22.69 -13.74 -6.33
CA ARG A 239 23.15 -14.13 -4.98
C ARG A 239 22.30 -15.24 -4.35
#